data_AF-A0A3B1BM51-F1
#
_entry.id   AF-A0A3B1BM51-F1
#
_cell.length_a   1.000
_cell.length_b   1.000
_cell.length_c   1.000
_cell.angle_alpha   90.00
_cell.angle_beta   90.00
_cell.angle_gamma   90.00
#
_symmetry.space_group_name_H-M   'P 1'
#
loop_
_entity.id
_entity.type
_entity.pdbx_description
1 polymer ?
#
loop_
_entity_poly.entity_id
_entity_poly.type
_entity_poly.pdbx_seq_one_letter_code
_entity_poly.pdbx_strand_id
1 'polypeptide(L)' 'MQISLNGAQQQIPDDISMAALVERLGFTGKRIAVEVNEELVPRSTYSDYSIKPHDAVEIVHAIGGG' A
#
# COMPACT_ATOMS: atom_id res chain seq x y z
N MET A 1 8.39 -11.45 -1.76
CA MET A 1 7.21 -11.91 -2.51
C MET A 1 6.92 -10.98 -3.69
N GLN A 2 6.13 -11.46 -4.66
CA GLN A 2 5.66 -10.67 -5.80
C GLN A 2 4.26 -10.13 -5.51
N ILE A 3 4.02 -8.85 -5.81
CA ILE A 3 2.70 -8.21 -5.76
C ILE A 3 2.45 -7.43 -7.06
N SER A 4 1.20 -7.04 -7.30
CA SER A 4 0.89 -5.97 -8.26
C SER A 4 0.82 -4.65 -7.51
N LEU A 5 1.68 -3.68 -7.84
CA LEU A 5 1.65 -2.32 -7.30
C LEU A 5 1.29 -1.34 -8.41
N ASN A 6 0.14 -0.67 -8.31
CA ASN A 6 -0.36 0.28 -9.32
C ASN A 6 -0.36 -0.33 -10.74
N GLY A 7 -0.86 -1.56 -10.85
CA GLY A 7 -0.85 -2.35 -12.09
C GLY A 7 0.52 -2.88 -12.57
N ALA A 8 1.62 -2.60 -11.87
CA ALA A 8 2.96 -3.09 -12.21
C ALA A 8 3.44 -4.19 -11.26
N GLN A 9 3.99 -5.27 -11.82
CA GLN A 9 4.56 -6.36 -11.02
C GLN A 9 5.80 -5.88 -10.27
N GLN A 10 5.81 -6.05 -8.94
CA GLN A 10 6.91 -5.62 -8.09
C GLN A 10 7.33 -6.72 -7.11
N GLN A 11 8.64 -6.86 -6.93
CA GLN A 11 9.22 -7.71 -5.90
C GLN A 11 9.44 -6.89 -4.62
N ILE A 12 8.88 -7.35 -3.50
CA ILE A 12 9.04 -6.75 -2.18
C ILE A 12 9.58 -7.79 -1.17
N PRO A 13 10.19 -7.38 -0.04
CA PRO A 13 10.55 -8.30 1.03
C PRO A 13 9.34 -9.12 1.51
N ASP A 14 9.59 -10.32 1.98
CA ASP A 14 8.58 -11.07 2.73
C ASP A 14 8.33 -10.39 4.08
N ASP A 15 7.13 -10.55 4.63
CA ASP A 15 6.69 -9.98 5.92
C ASP A 15 6.74 -8.44 6.03
N ILE A 16 6.70 -7.73 4.91
CA ILE A 16 6.63 -6.28 4.90
C ILE A 16 5.22 -5.78 5.26
N SER A 17 5.13 -4.84 6.19
CA SER A 17 3.88 -4.15 6.50
C SER A 17 3.54 -3.09 5.46
N MET A 18 2.27 -2.70 5.38
CA MET A 18 1.83 -1.61 4.52
C MET A 18 2.56 -0.30 4.84
N ALA A 19 2.78 0.00 6.12
CA ALA A 19 3.53 1.18 6.55
C ALA A 19 4.96 1.20 5.99
N ALA A 20 5.66 0.06 6.08
CA ALA A 20 7.03 -0.07 5.57
C ALA A 20 7.09 0.02 4.03
N LEU A 21 6.07 -0.49 3.32
CA LEU A 21 5.98 -0.32 1.87
C LEU A 21 5.79 1.16 1.50
N VAL A 22 4.83 1.84 2.14
CA VAL A 22 4.57 3.28 1.94
C VAL A 22 5.81 4.12 2.21
N GLU A 23 6.58 3.78 3.24
CA GLU A 23 7.85 4.45 3.56
C GLU A 23 8.90 4.22 2.47
N ARG A 24 9.12 2.97 2.05
CA ARG A 24 10.07 2.63 0.97
C ARG A 24 9.76 3.32 -0.34
N LEU A 25 8.48 3.53 -0.64
CA LEU A 25 8.02 4.22 -1.84
C LEU A 25 8.08 5.76 -1.72
N GLY A 26 8.48 6.30 -0.57
CA GLY A 26 8.59 7.74 -0.35
C GLY A 26 7.22 8.43 -0.24
N PHE A 27 6.20 7.72 0.26
CA PHE A 27 4.86 8.24 0.51
C PHE A 27 4.60 8.59 1.99
N THR A 28 5.61 8.49 2.86
CA THR A 28 5.51 8.95 4.25
C THR A 28 5.02 10.39 4.33
N GLY A 29 4.00 10.64 5.17
CA GLY A 29 3.38 11.95 5.33
C GLY A 29 2.54 12.45 4.13
N LYS A 30 2.53 11.74 2.99
CA LYS A 30 1.70 12.13 1.84
C LYS A 30 0.24 11.72 2.05
N ARG A 31 -0.66 12.55 1.51
CA ARG A 31 -2.10 12.33 1.51
C ARG A 31 -2.47 11.33 0.42
N ILE A 32 -2.34 10.04 0.75
CA ILE A 32 -2.65 8.91 -0.11
C ILE A 32 -3.79 8.07 0.48
N ALA A 33 -4.55 7.42 -0.39
CA ALA A 33 -5.37 6.28 -0.07
C ALA A 33 -4.71 5.02 -0.63
N VAL A 34 -4.82 3.91 0.10
CA VAL A 34 -4.29 2.61 -0.34
C VAL A 34 -5.44 1.61 -0.37
N GLU A 35 -5.56 0.89 -1.46
CA GLU A 35 -6.44 -0.26 -1.62
C GLU A 35 -5.61 -1.53 -1.76
N VAL A 36 -6.11 -2.62 -1.20
CA VAL A 36 -5.59 -3.96 -1.41
C VAL A 36 -6.72 -4.84 -1.89
N ASN A 37 -6.58 -5.40 -3.09
CA ASN A 37 -7.60 -6.24 -3.73
C ASN A 37 -8.98 -5.55 -3.77
N GLU A 38 -9.01 -4.29 -4.22
CA GLU A 38 -10.22 -3.45 -4.31
C GLU A 38 -10.85 -3.07 -2.94
N GLU A 39 -10.16 -3.37 -1.83
CA GLU A 39 -10.59 -2.99 -0.48
C GLU A 39 -9.72 -1.87 0.09
N LEU A 40 -10.34 -0.77 0.52
CA LEU A 40 -9.64 0.34 1.14
C LEU A 40 -9.00 -0.08 2.46
N VAL A 41 -7.69 0.11 2.60
CA VAL A 41 -6.96 -0.10 3.84
C VAL A 41 -6.93 1.21 4.62
N PRO A 42 -7.54 1.29 5.83
CA PRO A 42 -7.48 2.50 6.64
C PRO A 42 -6.03 2.82 7.02
N ARG A 43 -5.64 4.09 6.93
CA ARG A 43 -4.27 4.51 7.28
C ARG A 43 -3.84 4.11 8.71
N SER A 44 -4.80 4.05 9.64
CA SER A 44 -4.56 3.63 11.02
C SER A 44 -4.12 2.17 11.16
N THR A 45 -4.40 1.31 10.17
CA THR A 45 -4.05 -0.11 10.22
C THR A 45 -2.76 -0.43 9.47
N TYR A 46 -2.10 0.55 8.84
CA TYR A 46 -0.92 0.29 7.99
C TYR A 46 0.22 -0.42 8.72
N SER A 47 0.42 -0.14 10.01
CA SER A 47 1.48 -0.77 10.80
C SER A 47 1.23 -2.26 11.02
N ASP A 48 -0.04 -2.65 11.13
CA ASP A 48 -0.47 -4.03 11.44
C ASP A 48 -0.87 -4.82 10.18
N TYR A 49 -1.09 -4.12 9.06
CA TYR A 49 -1.46 -4.74 7.80
C TYR A 49 -0.25 -5.42 7.17
N SER A 50 -0.26 -6.75 7.17
CA SER A 50 0.72 -7.58 6.46
C SER A 50 0.28 -7.82 5.03
N ILE A 51 1.13 -7.47 4.06
CA ILE A 51 0.90 -7.69 2.64
C ILE A 51 1.12 -9.17 2.34
N LYS A 52 0.30 -9.77 1.48
CA LYS A 52 0.41 -11.16 1.08
C LYS A 52 0.95 -11.29 -0.34
N PRO A 53 1.55 -12.44 -0.69
CA PRO A 53 1.93 -12.71 -2.07
C PRO A 53 0.74 -12.59 -3.01
N HIS A 54 0.97 -11.99 -4.17
CA HIS A 54 -0.02 -11.75 -5.23
C HIS A 54 -1.13 -10.74 -4.91
N ASP A 55 -1.05 -10.02 -3.79
CA ASP A 55 -1.95 -8.89 -3.54
C ASP A 55 -1.83 -7.83 -4.64
N ALA A 56 -2.97 -7.23 -4.99
CA ALA A 56 -3.04 -6.05 -5.82
C ALA A 56 -3.13 -4.81 -4.93
N VAL A 57 -2.05 -4.05 -4.84
CA VAL A 57 -1.94 -2.83 -4.05
C VAL A 57 -2.06 -1.64 -4.98
N GLU A 58 -3.06 -0.80 -4.74
CA GLU A 58 -3.28 0.44 -5.48
C GLU A 58 -3.09 1.63 -4.54
N ILE A 59 -2.26 2.60 -4.95
CA ILE A 59 -1.94 3.81 -4.20
C ILE A 59 -2.38 5.02 -5.02
N VAL A 60 -3.40 5.70 -4.53
CA VAL A 60 -3.96 6.88 -5.19
C VAL A 60 -3.79 8.13 -4.32
N HIS A 61 -3.60 9.28 -4.97
CA HIS A 61 -3.62 10.55 -4.26
C HIS A 61 -5.03 10.83 -3.76
N ALA A 62 -5.18 11.01 -2.45
CA ALA A 62 -6.48 11.35 -1.91
C ALA A 62 -6.78 12.82 -2.24
N ILE A 63 -7.69 13.02 -3.19
CA ILE A 63 -8.30 14.32 -3.49
C ILE A 63 -9.10 14.76 -2.26
N GLY A 64 -8.59 15.78 -1.58
CA GLY A 64 -9.25 16.32 -0.41
C GLY A 64 -10.43 17.21 -0.78
N GLY A 65 -11.64 16.77 -0.44
CA GLY A 65 -12.74 17.68 -0.14
C GLY A 65 -12.54 18.27 1.26
N GLY A 66 -12.69 19.59 1.37
CA GLY A 66 -13.06 20.24 2.62
C GLY A 66 -14.56 20.13 2.84
#